data_AF-A0A8C0J7Q4-F1
#
_entry.id   AF-A0A8C0J7Q4-F1
#
_cell.length_a   1.000
_cell.length_b   1.000
_cell.length_c   1.000
_cell.angle_alpha   90.00
_cell.angle_beta   90.00
_cell.angle_gamma   90.00
#
_symmetry.space_group_name_H-M   'P 1'
#
loop_
_entity.id
_entity.type
_entity.pdbx_description
1 polymer ?
#
loop_
_entity_poly.entity_id
_entity_poly.type
_entity_poly.pdbx_seq_one_letter_code
_entity_poly.pdbx_strand_id
1 'polypeptide(L)'
;MGTWPITWLLTPNASPAVALFFHPFTYGSQVLMDEFHHVAERASSFHDGIIFTNRPIQLHEKVTLKILKKEPRWHGGLRVGFTSMDPSKMDPGHLPPFACPNLVMQGKTWAAVLPDQCIEEGTILKFWVDHRGRVFFRSQQEARNLPLLKGIPVNGRLWAIIDVYGQTKAVQILGEHAAALGTDGGDAKECIICCSHEANALLQPCGHATLCHCCAQEVFHNNQPCPFCREKIQDIVQPSVHARNGSSDAGSPNHSPAPDPSSTV
;
A
#
# COMPACT_ATOMS: atom_id res chain seq x y z
N MET A 1 44.74 5.35 31.94
CA MET A 1 43.95 4.11 31.71
C MET A 1 42.65 4.57 31.09
N GLY A 2 42.62 4.53 29.75
CA GLY A 2 41.75 5.34 28.91
C GLY A 2 40.32 4.82 28.82
N THR A 3 39.40 5.77 28.75
CA THR A 3 37.96 5.67 28.57
C THR A 3 37.58 5.07 27.22
N TRP A 4 36.57 4.21 27.22
CA TRP A 4 35.99 3.57 26.03
C TRP A 4 35.15 4.58 25.23
N PRO A 5 35.31 4.70 23.90
CA PRO A 5 34.36 5.46 23.09
C PRO A 5 33.16 4.59 22.72
N ILE A 6 31.97 5.07 23.07
CA ILE A 6 30.68 4.59 22.57
C ILE A 6 30.64 4.92 21.08
N THR A 7 30.81 3.91 20.24
CA THR A 7 30.48 4.01 18.81
C THR A 7 29.05 3.49 18.64
N TRP A 8 28.15 4.40 18.27
CA TRP A 8 26.82 4.05 17.79
C TRP A 8 26.97 3.08 16.62
N LEU A 9 26.47 1.85 16.80
CA LEU A 9 26.16 0.96 15.70
C LEU A 9 25.06 1.63 14.89
N LEU A 10 25.46 2.38 13.86
CA LEU A 10 24.61 2.61 12.70
C LEU A 10 24.27 1.23 12.16
N THR A 11 23.05 0.76 12.38
CA THR A 11 22.49 -0.34 11.62
C THR A 11 22.27 0.18 10.19
N PRO A 12 22.99 -0.32 9.17
CA PRO A 12 22.54 -0.10 7.80
C PRO A 12 21.39 -1.09 7.56
N ASN A 13 20.38 -0.62 6.84
CA ASN A 13 19.33 -1.41 6.19
C ASN A 13 17.97 -1.51 6.90
N ALA A 14 17.35 -0.36 7.18
CA ALA A 14 16.00 -0.16 6.66
C ALA A 14 16.16 0.30 5.20
N SER A 15 16.01 -0.61 4.23
CA SER A 15 15.89 -0.18 2.83
C SER A 15 14.66 0.73 2.76
N PRO A 16 14.79 2.02 2.39
CA PRO A 16 13.61 2.84 2.14
C PRO A 16 12.80 2.12 1.06
N ALA A 17 11.49 1.97 1.27
CA ALA A 17 10.62 1.44 0.24
C ALA A 17 10.86 2.27 -1.03
N VAL A 18 11.44 1.64 -2.06
CA VAL A 18 11.77 2.33 -3.31
C VAL A 18 10.49 2.95 -3.83
N ALA A 19 10.53 4.26 -4.12
CA ALA A 19 9.37 5.00 -4.57
C ALA A 19 8.68 4.28 -5.74
N LEU A 20 7.35 4.23 -5.69
CA LEU A 20 6.56 3.58 -6.70
C LEU A 20 6.23 4.57 -7.82
N PHE A 21 6.67 4.26 -9.02
CA PHE A 21 6.40 5.02 -10.24
C PHE A 21 6.15 4.06 -11.40
N PHE A 22 5.76 4.56 -12.56
CA PHE A 22 5.54 3.72 -13.74
C PHE A 22 6.88 3.31 -14.38
N HIS A 23 6.94 2.11 -14.94
CA HIS A 23 8.16 1.56 -15.52
C HIS A 23 8.65 2.44 -16.68
N PRO A 24 9.92 2.91 -16.67
CA PRO A 24 10.38 3.98 -17.56
C PRO A 24 10.64 3.54 -19.00
N PHE A 25 10.71 2.24 -19.27
CA PHE A 25 11.07 1.72 -20.59
C PHE A 25 10.02 0.80 -21.21
N THR A 26 9.06 0.31 -20.42
CA THR A 26 8.15 -0.76 -20.86
C THR A 26 6.73 -0.28 -20.65
N TYR A 27 6.15 0.26 -21.71
CA TYR A 27 4.78 0.76 -21.76
C TYR A 27 4.31 0.77 -23.22
N GLY A 28 3.00 0.82 -23.42
CA GLY A 28 2.39 0.80 -24.74
C GLY A 28 2.72 2.05 -25.56
N SER A 29 2.73 1.89 -26.88
CA SER A 29 3.18 2.92 -27.84
C SER A 29 2.33 4.21 -27.85
N GLN A 30 1.13 4.20 -27.25
CA GLN A 30 0.29 5.38 -27.10
C GLN A 30 0.48 6.09 -25.75
N VAL A 31 1.35 5.62 -24.86
CA VAL A 31 1.56 6.22 -23.55
C VAL A 31 2.60 7.35 -23.62
N LEU A 32 2.23 8.52 -23.15
CA LEU A 32 3.10 9.65 -22.84
C LEU A 32 3.33 9.68 -21.34
N MET A 33 4.59 9.60 -20.91
CA MET A 33 4.99 9.72 -19.52
C MET A 33 5.46 11.15 -19.22
N ASP A 34 5.26 11.61 -17.98
CA ASP A 34 5.96 12.78 -17.46
C ASP A 34 7.42 12.47 -17.12
N GLU A 35 8.21 13.52 -16.85
CA GLU A 35 9.65 13.40 -16.52
C GLU A 35 9.91 12.49 -15.32
N PHE A 36 9.00 12.47 -14.35
CA PHE A 36 9.10 11.69 -13.12
C PHE A 36 8.46 10.30 -13.21
N HIS A 37 7.89 9.94 -14.36
CA HIS A 37 7.18 8.68 -14.58
C HIS A 37 6.05 8.42 -13.57
N HIS A 38 5.45 9.49 -13.04
CA HIS A 38 4.29 9.40 -12.16
C HIS A 38 2.98 9.57 -12.90
N VAL A 39 2.99 10.16 -14.10
CA VAL A 39 1.80 10.41 -14.91
C VAL A 39 1.93 9.67 -16.23
N ALA A 40 0.86 8.96 -16.60
CA ALA A 40 0.71 8.31 -17.89
C ALA A 40 -0.54 8.87 -18.57
N GLU A 41 -0.38 9.52 -19.73
CA GLU A 41 -1.47 9.99 -20.58
C GLU A 41 -1.43 9.25 -21.92
N ARG A 42 -2.58 8.72 -22.36
CA ARG A 42 -2.68 8.12 -23.70
C ARG A 42 -2.70 9.25 -24.74
N ALA A 43 -1.75 9.33 -25.65
CA ALA A 43 -1.66 10.36 -26.71
C ALA A 43 -2.92 10.38 -27.60
N SER A 44 -3.21 9.26 -28.26
CA SER A 44 -4.31 9.13 -29.21
C SER A 44 -4.94 7.73 -29.16
N SER A 45 -6.01 7.51 -29.92
CA SER A 45 -6.73 6.23 -29.97
C SER A 45 -7.31 5.76 -28.61
N PHE A 46 -7.66 4.49 -28.53
CA PHE A 46 -8.24 3.80 -27.38
C PHE A 46 -7.44 2.54 -26.95
N HIS A 47 -6.32 2.25 -27.61
CA HIS A 47 -5.49 1.05 -27.39
C HIS A 47 -4.01 1.41 -27.16
N ASP A 48 -3.16 0.41 -26.92
CA ASP A 48 -1.73 0.54 -26.60
C ASP A 48 -1.45 1.41 -25.36
N GLY A 49 -2.33 1.34 -24.36
CA GLY A 49 -2.27 2.12 -23.11
C GLY A 49 -1.67 1.36 -21.92
N ILE A 50 -0.99 0.24 -22.16
CA ILE A 50 -0.51 -0.65 -21.10
C ILE A 50 0.71 -0.02 -20.40
N ILE A 51 0.70 0.01 -19.08
CA ILE A 51 1.81 0.47 -18.23
C ILE A 51 2.02 -0.51 -17.07
N PHE A 52 3.23 -0.53 -16.54
CA PHE A 52 3.62 -1.37 -15.41
C PHE A 52 4.23 -0.53 -14.30
N THR A 53 4.31 -1.07 -13.08
CA THR A 53 5.11 -0.44 -12.01
C THR A 53 6.61 -0.66 -12.22
N ASN A 54 7.44 0.27 -11.74
CA ASN A 54 8.90 0.22 -11.83
C ASN A 54 9.52 -0.96 -11.06
N ARG A 55 8.81 -1.47 -10.05
CA ARG A 55 9.24 -2.57 -9.19
C ARG A 55 8.10 -3.54 -8.89
N PRO A 56 8.43 -4.74 -8.39
CA PRO A 56 7.43 -5.63 -7.81
C PRO A 56 6.66 -4.95 -6.67
N ILE A 57 5.38 -5.27 -6.58
CA ILE A 57 4.45 -4.89 -5.51
C ILE A 57 4.42 -5.99 -4.47
N GLN A 58 4.50 -5.61 -3.20
CA GLN A 58 4.35 -6.54 -2.10
C GLN A 58 2.87 -6.93 -1.93
N LEU A 59 2.63 -8.09 -1.32
CA LEU A 59 1.26 -8.45 -0.93
C LEU A 59 0.73 -7.39 0.04
N HIS A 60 -0.54 -7.02 -0.13
CA HIS A 60 -1.23 -5.96 0.62
C HIS A 60 -0.70 -4.53 0.38
N GLU A 61 0.35 -4.33 -0.42
CA GLU A 61 0.78 -2.99 -0.83
C GLU A 61 -0.27 -2.37 -1.77
N LYS A 62 -0.75 -1.17 -1.40
CA LYS A 62 -1.81 -0.47 -2.12
C LYS A 62 -1.21 0.40 -3.22
N VAL A 63 -1.38 -0.03 -4.46
CA VAL A 63 -1.09 0.81 -5.62
C VAL A 63 -2.17 1.87 -5.72
N THR A 64 -1.79 3.14 -5.52
CA THR A 64 -2.73 4.26 -5.46
C THR A 64 -2.67 5.04 -6.76
N LEU A 65 -3.81 5.17 -7.44
CA LEU A 65 -3.95 5.91 -8.69
C LEU A 65 -4.90 7.08 -8.51
N LYS A 66 -4.57 8.22 -9.11
CA LYS A 66 -5.48 9.34 -9.33
C LYS A 66 -5.87 9.40 -10.81
N ILE A 67 -7.16 9.49 -11.09
CA ILE A 67 -7.66 9.72 -12.45
C ILE A 67 -7.50 11.20 -12.77
N LEU A 68 -6.68 11.52 -13.77
CA LEU A 68 -6.41 12.90 -14.14
C LEU A 68 -7.35 13.41 -15.23
N LYS A 69 -7.69 12.54 -16.18
CA LYS A 69 -8.43 12.93 -17.39
C LYS A 69 -9.27 11.80 -17.94
N LYS A 70 -10.46 12.13 -18.42
CA LYS A 70 -11.37 11.24 -19.14
C LYS A 70 -11.58 11.71 -20.57
N GLU A 71 -12.04 10.80 -21.40
CA GLU A 71 -12.36 11.02 -22.81
C GLU A 71 -13.67 10.27 -23.15
N PRO A 72 -14.84 10.89 -22.86
CA PRO A 72 -16.15 10.22 -22.91
C PRO A 72 -16.56 9.69 -24.29
N ARG A 73 -15.88 10.12 -25.35
CA ARG A 73 -16.12 9.65 -26.73
C ARG A 73 -15.73 8.19 -26.95
N TRP A 74 -14.94 7.58 -26.05
CA TRP A 74 -14.55 6.19 -26.14
C TRP A 74 -15.42 5.29 -25.27
N HIS A 75 -15.54 4.01 -25.65
CA HIS A 75 -16.24 3.01 -24.87
C HIS A 75 -15.29 2.10 -24.07
N GLY A 76 -15.74 1.72 -22.88
CA GLY A 76 -15.05 0.86 -21.93
C GLY A 76 -14.14 1.61 -20.94
N GLY A 77 -13.63 0.89 -19.95
CA GLY A 77 -13.02 1.48 -18.76
C GLY A 77 -11.57 1.07 -18.50
N LEU A 78 -10.97 1.78 -17.54
CA LEU A 78 -9.65 1.50 -16.98
C LEU A 78 -9.55 0.04 -16.54
N ARG A 79 -8.46 -0.65 -16.88
CA ARG A 79 -8.16 -1.97 -16.31
C ARG A 79 -6.96 -1.91 -15.39
N VAL A 80 -7.02 -2.69 -14.32
CA VAL A 80 -5.91 -2.86 -13.38
C VAL A 80 -5.74 -4.33 -13.05
N GLY A 81 -4.56 -4.68 -12.56
CA GLY A 81 -4.26 -6.03 -12.14
C GLY A 81 -2.80 -6.25 -11.84
N PHE A 82 -2.35 -7.50 -11.98
CA PHE A 82 -0.98 -7.89 -11.72
C PHE A 82 -0.42 -8.79 -12.82
N THR A 83 0.90 -8.75 -13.00
CA THR A 83 1.63 -9.64 -13.89
C THR A 83 2.81 -10.25 -13.16
N SER A 84 3.11 -11.51 -13.49
CA SER A 84 4.32 -12.23 -13.05
C SER A 84 5.52 -11.98 -13.97
N MET A 85 5.29 -11.28 -15.09
CA MET A 85 6.34 -10.90 -16.03
C MET A 85 7.07 -9.65 -15.53
N ASP A 86 8.40 -9.71 -15.52
CA ASP A 86 9.27 -8.59 -15.17
C ASP A 86 9.31 -7.58 -16.33
N PRO A 87 8.80 -6.34 -16.17
CA PRO A 87 8.75 -5.35 -17.24
C PRO A 87 10.13 -5.00 -17.80
N SER A 88 11.20 -5.08 -17.00
CA SER A 88 12.58 -4.86 -17.45
C SER A 88 13.07 -5.92 -18.44
N LYS A 89 12.35 -7.04 -18.58
CA LYS A 89 12.68 -8.15 -19.49
C LYS A 89 11.68 -8.29 -20.65
N MET A 90 10.68 -7.43 -20.70
CA MET A 90 9.73 -7.38 -21.81
C MET A 90 10.29 -6.50 -22.91
N ASP A 91 9.97 -6.84 -24.16
CA ASP A 91 10.25 -5.96 -25.29
C ASP A 91 9.10 -4.95 -25.45
N PRO A 92 9.35 -3.64 -25.28
CA PRO A 92 8.33 -2.60 -25.42
C PRO A 92 7.68 -2.58 -26.81
N GLY A 93 8.43 -2.93 -27.85
CA GLY A 93 7.95 -2.97 -29.23
C GLY A 93 6.99 -4.12 -29.54
N HIS A 94 6.90 -5.11 -28.64
CA HIS A 94 6.04 -6.29 -28.78
C HIS A 94 4.92 -6.35 -27.73
N LEU A 95 4.65 -5.25 -27.01
CA LEU A 95 3.47 -5.19 -26.17
C LEU A 95 2.19 -5.25 -27.04
N PRO A 96 1.19 -6.04 -26.66
CA PRO A 96 -0.06 -6.11 -27.39
C PRO A 96 -0.91 -4.85 -27.14
N PRO A 97 -1.95 -4.62 -27.97
CA PRO A 97 -2.77 -3.41 -27.85
C PRO A 97 -3.65 -3.33 -26.61
N PHE A 98 -3.93 -4.45 -25.94
CA PHE A 98 -4.81 -4.49 -24.76
C PHE A 98 -4.27 -5.44 -23.69
N ALA A 99 -4.49 -5.11 -22.42
CA ALA A 99 -4.25 -6.08 -21.35
C ALA A 99 -5.27 -7.24 -21.45
N CYS A 100 -6.55 -6.91 -21.67
CA CYS A 100 -7.62 -7.88 -21.90
C CYS A 100 -8.11 -7.80 -23.35
N PRO A 101 -8.12 -8.91 -24.12
CA PRO A 101 -7.75 -10.27 -23.69
C PRO A 101 -6.26 -10.60 -23.87
N ASN A 102 -5.48 -9.80 -24.61
CA ASN A 102 -4.20 -10.26 -25.17
C ASN A 102 -3.15 -10.70 -24.13
N LEU A 103 -2.84 -9.87 -23.12
CA LEU A 103 -1.87 -10.26 -22.07
C LEU A 103 -2.46 -11.32 -21.14
N VAL A 104 -3.74 -11.22 -20.81
CA VAL A 104 -4.41 -12.20 -19.93
C VAL A 104 -4.36 -13.61 -20.55
N MET A 105 -4.58 -13.73 -21.86
CA MET A 105 -4.54 -15.02 -22.56
C MET A 105 -3.15 -15.67 -22.58
N GLN A 106 -2.07 -14.92 -22.30
CA GLN A 106 -0.72 -15.49 -22.16
C GLN A 106 -0.52 -16.23 -20.82
N GLY A 107 -1.47 -16.15 -19.89
CA GLY A 107 -1.46 -16.90 -18.63
C GLY A 107 -0.48 -16.40 -17.57
N LYS A 108 0.15 -15.24 -17.79
CA LYS A 108 1.09 -14.62 -16.84
C LYS A 108 0.62 -13.27 -16.29
N THR A 109 -0.52 -12.79 -16.75
CA THR A 109 -1.13 -11.51 -16.40
C THR A 109 -2.59 -11.72 -16.02
N TRP A 110 -3.04 -11.05 -14.97
CA TRP A 110 -4.41 -11.06 -14.49
C TRP A 110 -4.88 -9.62 -14.35
N ALA A 111 -5.78 -9.18 -15.22
CA ALA A 111 -6.31 -7.83 -15.23
C ALA A 111 -7.82 -7.84 -15.43
N ALA A 112 -8.51 -6.84 -14.88
CA ALA A 112 -9.95 -6.67 -15.03
C ALA A 112 -10.29 -5.19 -15.14
N VAL A 113 -11.43 -4.92 -15.79
CA VAL A 113 -12.00 -3.58 -15.90
C VAL A 113 -12.54 -3.14 -14.53
N LEU A 114 -12.24 -1.90 -14.15
CA LEU A 114 -12.84 -1.26 -12.99
C LEU A 114 -14.25 -0.77 -13.35
N PRO A 115 -15.22 -0.81 -12.42
CA PRO A 115 -16.57 -0.30 -12.69
C PRO A 115 -16.52 1.20 -13.01
N ASP A 116 -17.14 1.60 -14.13
CA ASP A 116 -17.12 3.00 -14.60
C ASP A 116 -17.66 3.98 -13.55
N GLN A 117 -18.59 3.54 -12.68
CA GLN A 117 -19.15 4.36 -11.59
C GLN A 117 -18.10 4.78 -10.56
N CYS A 118 -17.01 4.02 -10.44
CA CYS A 118 -15.93 4.31 -9.53
C CYS A 118 -14.85 5.21 -10.15
N ILE A 119 -15.01 5.66 -11.40
CA ILE A 119 -13.98 6.31 -12.20
C ILE A 119 -14.49 7.68 -12.71
N GLU A 120 -14.21 8.73 -11.94
CA GLU A 120 -14.38 10.13 -12.37
C GLU A 120 -13.07 10.89 -12.33
N GLU A 121 -12.96 11.98 -13.11
CA GLU A 121 -11.79 12.87 -13.00
C GLU A 121 -11.60 13.37 -11.56
N GLY A 122 -10.35 13.33 -11.08
CA GLY A 122 -10.02 13.62 -9.69
C GLY A 122 -10.14 12.43 -8.74
N THR A 123 -10.81 11.34 -9.13
CA THR A 123 -10.98 10.16 -8.27
C THR A 123 -9.63 9.56 -7.91
N ILE A 124 -9.45 9.25 -6.62
CA ILE A 124 -8.34 8.44 -6.14
C ILE A 124 -8.85 7.03 -5.84
N LEU A 125 -8.19 6.03 -6.41
CA LEU A 125 -8.47 4.63 -6.14
C LEU A 125 -7.22 3.88 -5.72
N LYS A 126 -7.41 2.81 -4.98
CA LYS A 126 -6.35 1.91 -4.52
C LYS A 126 -6.67 0.50 -4.98
N PHE A 127 -5.68 -0.26 -5.39
CA PHE A 127 -5.83 -1.70 -5.62
C PHE A 127 -4.62 -2.47 -5.08
N TRP A 128 -4.86 -3.70 -4.63
CA TRP A 128 -3.84 -4.56 -4.03
C TRP A 128 -4.24 -6.03 -4.15
N VAL A 129 -3.26 -6.92 -3.98
CA VAL A 129 -3.47 -8.37 -3.91
C VAL A 129 -3.17 -8.86 -2.50
N ASP A 130 -4.01 -9.75 -1.97
CA ASP A 130 -3.79 -10.38 -0.67
C ASP A 130 -2.98 -11.69 -0.75
N HIS A 131 -2.62 -12.26 0.39
CA HIS A 131 -1.92 -13.55 0.48
C HIS A 131 -2.72 -14.76 -0.05
N ARG A 132 -4.00 -14.61 -0.37
CA ARG A 132 -4.84 -15.65 -0.98
C ARG A 132 -4.97 -15.49 -2.49
N GLY A 133 -4.25 -14.54 -3.09
CA GLY A 133 -4.32 -14.26 -4.52
C GLY A 133 -5.64 -13.62 -4.94
N ARG A 134 -6.32 -12.92 -4.03
CA ARG A 134 -7.51 -12.11 -4.33
C ARG A 134 -7.08 -10.66 -4.51
N VAL A 135 -7.57 -10.04 -5.59
CA VAL A 135 -7.37 -8.63 -5.86
C VAL A 135 -8.58 -7.86 -5.37
N PHE A 136 -8.30 -6.79 -4.65
CA PHE A 136 -9.30 -5.82 -4.23
C PHE A 136 -8.98 -4.47 -4.81
N PHE A 137 -10.01 -3.64 -4.94
CA PHE A 137 -9.86 -2.22 -5.15
C PHE A 137 -10.79 -1.44 -4.22
N ARG A 138 -10.49 -0.16 -4.02
CA ARG A 138 -11.34 0.78 -3.30
C ARG A 138 -11.19 2.16 -3.93
N SER A 139 -12.29 2.73 -4.41
CA SER A 139 -12.36 4.14 -4.76
C SER A 139 -12.55 4.98 -3.49
N GLN A 140 -12.11 6.24 -3.50
CA GLN A 140 -12.29 7.18 -2.38
C GLN A 140 -13.75 7.29 -1.92
N GLN A 141 -14.71 7.12 -2.83
CA GLN A 141 -16.14 7.20 -2.54
C GLN A 141 -16.71 5.93 -1.90
N GLU A 142 -15.96 4.83 -1.91
CA GLU A 142 -16.42 3.53 -1.41
C GLU A 142 -16.05 3.34 0.07
N ALA A 143 -17.03 2.92 0.87
CA ALA A 143 -16.82 2.63 2.30
C ALA A 143 -16.07 1.30 2.52
N ARG A 144 -16.15 0.36 1.56
CA ARG A 144 -15.59 -0.99 1.68
C ARG A 144 -14.63 -1.32 0.56
N ASN A 145 -13.79 -2.32 0.80
CA ASN A 145 -12.93 -2.92 -0.23
C ASN A 145 -13.79 -3.82 -1.14
N LEU A 146 -13.70 -3.63 -2.45
CA LEU A 146 -14.46 -4.37 -3.45
C LEU A 146 -13.57 -5.44 -4.12
N PRO A 147 -14.04 -6.69 -4.26
CA PRO A 147 -13.28 -7.73 -4.95
C PRO A 147 -13.25 -7.46 -6.47
N LEU A 148 -12.10 -7.73 -7.10
CA LEU A 148 -11.89 -7.53 -8.54
C LEU A 148 -11.52 -8.83 -9.26
N LEU A 149 -10.52 -9.56 -8.75
CA LEU A 149 -10.01 -10.80 -9.34
C LEU A 149 -9.70 -11.82 -8.24
N LYS A 150 -9.58 -13.09 -8.62
CA LYS A 150 -9.13 -14.19 -7.75
C LYS A 150 -8.24 -15.16 -8.51
N GLY A 151 -7.40 -15.90 -7.78
CA GLY A 151 -6.55 -16.95 -8.33
C GLY A 151 -5.19 -16.44 -8.84
N ILE A 152 -4.71 -15.29 -8.35
CA ILE A 152 -3.37 -14.81 -8.68
C ILE A 152 -2.33 -15.65 -7.91
N PRO A 153 -1.29 -16.19 -8.58
CA PRO A 153 -0.21 -16.89 -7.90
C PRO A 153 0.68 -15.90 -7.13
N VAL A 154 0.68 -16.00 -5.80
CA VAL A 154 1.38 -15.06 -4.89
C VAL A 154 2.72 -15.57 -4.36
N ASN A 155 3.17 -16.73 -4.85
CA ASN A 155 4.46 -17.30 -4.43
C ASN A 155 5.65 -16.57 -5.07
N GLY A 156 5.43 -15.89 -6.20
CA GLY A 156 6.44 -15.14 -6.94
C GLY A 156 6.32 -13.62 -6.81
N ARG A 157 7.16 -12.91 -7.56
CA ARG A 157 7.10 -11.44 -7.68
C ARG A 157 5.98 -11.04 -8.63
N LEU A 158 5.25 -9.99 -8.27
CA LEU A 158 4.16 -9.45 -9.06
C LEU A 158 4.43 -7.97 -9.30
N TRP A 159 4.20 -7.50 -10.52
CA TRP A 159 4.17 -6.08 -10.86
C TRP A 159 2.72 -5.68 -11.07
N ALA A 160 2.36 -4.47 -10.68
CA ALA A 160 1.06 -3.94 -11.04
C ALA A 160 1.05 -3.59 -12.52
N ILE A 161 -0.06 -3.91 -13.18
CA ILE A 161 -0.35 -3.52 -14.56
C ILE A 161 -1.58 -2.62 -14.55
N ILE A 162 -1.52 -1.57 -15.35
CA ILE A 162 -2.63 -0.66 -15.63
C ILE A 162 -2.77 -0.59 -17.15
N ASP A 163 -3.99 -0.68 -17.66
CA ASP A 163 -4.30 -0.45 -19.08
C ASP A 163 -5.13 0.82 -19.18
N VAL A 164 -4.47 1.93 -19.53
CA VAL A 164 -5.09 3.24 -19.74
C VAL A 164 -5.90 3.18 -21.03
N TYR A 165 -7.11 2.65 -20.91
CA TYR A 165 -7.99 2.30 -22.02
C TYR A 165 -9.32 3.07 -21.95
N GLY A 166 -9.93 3.24 -23.12
CA GLY A 166 -11.33 3.67 -23.23
C GLY A 166 -11.52 5.08 -22.69
N GLN A 167 -12.49 5.23 -21.79
CA GLN A 167 -12.85 6.53 -21.22
C GLN A 167 -11.76 7.14 -20.36
N THR A 168 -10.82 6.36 -19.80
CA THR A 168 -9.73 6.93 -19.01
C THR A 168 -8.60 7.37 -19.93
N LYS A 169 -8.22 8.64 -19.88
CA LYS A 169 -7.21 9.25 -20.76
C LYS A 169 -5.87 9.43 -20.07
N ALA A 170 -5.86 9.81 -18.80
CA ALA A 170 -4.64 9.99 -18.02
C ALA A 170 -4.81 9.55 -16.56
N VAL A 171 -3.76 8.96 -16.01
CA VAL A 171 -3.66 8.51 -14.63
C VAL A 171 -2.35 8.96 -14.00
N GLN A 172 -2.35 9.16 -12.69
CA GLN A 172 -1.16 9.43 -11.90
C GLN A 172 -1.00 8.36 -10.82
N ILE A 173 0.18 7.80 -10.65
CA ILE A 173 0.51 6.98 -9.48
C ILE A 173 0.94 7.88 -8.32
N LEU A 174 0.35 7.66 -7.16
CA LEU A 174 0.65 8.41 -5.95
C LEU A 174 1.61 7.58 -5.08
N GLY A 175 2.81 8.10 -4.84
CA GLY A 175 3.75 7.52 -3.89
C GLY A 175 3.22 7.60 -2.45
N GLU A 176 3.85 6.84 -1.54
CA GLU A 176 3.43 6.74 -0.13
C GLU A 176 3.32 8.10 0.60
N HIS A 177 4.03 9.13 0.12
CA HIS A 177 3.99 10.49 0.68
C HIS A 177 2.85 11.39 0.15
N ALA A 178 2.24 11.06 -0.99
CA ALA A 178 1.17 11.90 -1.57
C ALA A 178 -0.24 11.52 -1.08
N ALA A 179 -0.40 10.32 -0.51
CA ALA A 179 -1.66 9.89 0.12
C ALA A 179 -2.04 10.72 1.37
N ALA A 180 -1.11 11.53 1.90
CA ALA A 180 -1.34 12.43 3.02
C ALA A 180 -2.12 13.73 2.67
N LEU A 181 -2.42 13.97 1.39
CA LEU A 181 -3.19 15.15 0.96
C LEU A 181 -4.72 14.91 0.90
N GLY A 182 -5.17 13.71 1.28
CA GLY A 182 -6.54 13.45 1.68
C GLY A 182 -6.54 13.20 3.18
N THR A 183 -7.13 14.12 3.94
CA THR A 183 -7.26 14.06 5.39
C THR A 183 -7.75 12.71 5.89
N ASP A 184 -6.91 11.98 6.61
CA ASP A 184 -7.36 11.25 7.80
C ASP A 184 -6.20 11.16 8.80
N GLY A 185 -6.51 11.49 10.05
CA GLY A 185 -5.54 11.61 11.13
C GLY A 185 -4.98 10.25 11.57
N GLY A 186 -3.71 10.25 11.98
CA GLY A 186 -3.12 9.23 12.87
C GLY A 186 -3.40 7.78 12.51
N ASP A 187 -2.96 7.32 11.34
CA ASP A 187 -3.24 5.96 10.86
C ASP A 187 -2.40 4.93 11.64
N ALA A 188 -2.97 4.38 12.72
CA ALA A 188 -2.49 3.14 13.33
C ALA A 188 -2.66 2.03 12.28
N LYS A 189 -1.54 1.49 11.77
CA LYS A 189 -1.56 0.45 10.73
C LYS A 189 -2.38 -0.75 11.22
N GLU A 190 -3.37 -1.20 10.46
CA GLU A 190 -4.20 -2.37 10.80
C GLU A 190 -3.45 -3.70 10.54
N CYS A 191 -3.74 -4.73 11.33
CA CYS A 191 -3.19 -6.08 11.17
C CYS A 191 -3.55 -6.69 9.82
N ILE A 192 -2.55 -7.09 9.03
CA ILE A 192 -2.75 -7.64 7.67
C ILE A 192 -3.34 -9.07 7.64
N ILE A 193 -3.37 -9.77 8.79
CA ILE A 193 -3.94 -11.13 8.88
C ILE A 193 -5.44 -11.07 9.23
N CYS A 194 -5.81 -10.36 10.30
CA CYS A 194 -7.20 -10.34 10.74
C CYS A 194 -8.01 -9.17 10.18
N CYS A 195 -7.36 -8.07 9.77
CA CYS A 195 -8.04 -6.84 9.35
C CYS A 195 -9.15 -6.45 10.34
N SER A 196 -8.84 -6.52 11.64
CA SER A 196 -9.78 -6.23 12.73
C SER A 196 -9.12 -5.54 13.91
N HIS A 197 -7.81 -5.70 14.09
CA HIS A 197 -7.06 -5.14 15.20
C HIS A 197 -5.88 -4.32 14.68
N GLU A 198 -5.44 -3.34 15.45
CA GLU A 198 -4.24 -2.57 15.15
C GLU A 198 -2.97 -3.44 15.14
N ALA A 199 -2.06 -3.15 14.24
CA ALA A 199 -0.74 -3.76 14.17
C ALA A 199 0.12 -3.23 15.33
N ASN A 200 0.06 -3.93 16.45
CA ASN A 200 0.74 -3.61 17.70
C ASN A 200 1.84 -4.61 18.08
N ALA A 201 2.40 -5.33 17.10
CA ALA A 201 3.48 -6.29 17.32
C ALA A 201 4.63 -6.10 16.33
N LEU A 202 5.85 -5.98 16.86
CA LEU A 202 7.10 -5.93 16.12
C LEU A 202 7.69 -7.34 15.98
N LEU A 203 7.92 -7.77 14.74
CA LEU A 203 8.50 -9.08 14.45
C LEU A 203 10.03 -8.99 14.40
N GLN A 204 10.73 -9.60 15.34
CA GLN A 204 12.19 -9.61 15.37
C GLN A 204 12.75 -10.79 14.56
N PRO A 205 13.90 -10.61 13.87
CA PRO A 205 14.75 -9.42 13.86
C PRO A 205 14.34 -8.34 12.83
N CYS A 206 13.35 -8.61 11.97
CA CYS A 206 13.07 -7.76 10.82
C CYS A 206 12.42 -6.40 11.15
N GLY A 207 11.88 -6.22 12.35
CA GLY A 207 11.26 -4.97 12.83
C GLY A 207 9.90 -4.63 12.20
N HIS A 208 9.31 -5.48 11.35
CA HIS A 208 8.04 -5.19 10.69
C HIS A 208 6.86 -5.22 11.69
N ALA A 209 6.13 -4.10 11.77
CA ALA A 209 4.90 -3.94 12.55
C ALA A 209 3.66 -4.06 11.65
N THR A 210 3.38 -5.28 11.17
CA THR A 210 2.25 -5.53 10.24
C THR A 210 1.13 -6.36 10.84
N LEU A 211 1.34 -6.93 12.04
CA LEU A 211 0.41 -7.83 12.70
C LEU A 211 -0.01 -7.27 14.06
N CYS A 212 -1.23 -7.58 14.47
CA CYS A 212 -1.60 -7.48 15.88
C CYS A 212 -0.90 -8.61 16.66
N HIS A 213 -0.77 -8.43 17.96
CA HIS A 213 -0.08 -9.38 18.82
C HIS A 213 -0.65 -10.80 18.77
N CYS A 214 -1.98 -10.94 18.70
CA CYS A 214 -2.64 -12.23 18.58
C CYS A 214 -2.22 -12.96 17.29
N CYS A 215 -2.32 -12.29 16.13
CA CYS A 215 -1.92 -12.88 14.86
C CYS A 215 -0.39 -13.09 14.77
N ALA A 216 0.41 -12.21 15.36
CA ALA A 216 1.86 -12.38 15.42
C ALA A 216 2.23 -13.66 16.18
N GLN A 217 1.62 -13.90 17.34
CA GLN A 217 1.83 -15.11 18.12
C GLN A 217 1.46 -16.36 17.32
N GLU A 218 0.33 -16.35 16.62
CA GLU A 218 -0.09 -17.50 15.81
C GLU A 218 0.92 -17.83 14.69
N VAL A 219 1.40 -16.80 13.97
CA VAL A 219 2.43 -16.96 12.92
C VAL A 219 3.72 -17.53 13.51
N PHE A 220 4.16 -17.01 14.67
CA PHE A 220 5.37 -17.45 15.35
C PHE A 220 5.28 -18.90 15.85
N HIS A 221 4.18 -19.28 16.51
CA HIS A 221 3.97 -20.65 17.00
C HIS A 221 3.93 -21.68 15.86
N ASN A 222 3.38 -21.29 14.71
CA ASN A 222 3.35 -22.14 13.51
C ASN A 222 4.65 -22.13 12.70
N ASN A 223 5.72 -21.53 13.25
CA ASN A 223 7.04 -21.41 12.63
C ASN A 223 6.97 -20.82 11.19
N GLN A 224 6.02 -19.91 10.96
CA GLN A 224 5.87 -19.19 9.70
C GLN A 224 6.77 -17.95 9.69
N PRO A 225 7.35 -17.59 8.53
CA PRO A 225 8.17 -16.39 8.43
C PRO A 225 7.31 -15.12 8.47
N CYS A 226 7.95 -13.97 8.66
CA CYS A 226 7.31 -12.66 8.61
C CYS A 226 6.50 -12.51 7.31
N PRO A 227 5.18 -12.23 7.35
CA PRO A 227 4.37 -12.15 6.13
C PRO A 227 4.76 -11.00 5.18
N PHE A 228 5.49 -10.00 5.68
CA PHE A 228 5.95 -8.86 4.90
C PHE A 228 7.28 -9.13 4.17
N CYS A 229 8.31 -9.61 4.87
CA CYS A 229 9.67 -9.75 4.32
C CYS A 229 10.17 -11.19 4.21
N ARG A 230 9.39 -12.18 4.68
CA ARG A 230 9.74 -13.60 4.74
C ARG A 230 10.95 -13.94 5.63
N GLU A 231 11.43 -13.01 6.44
CA GLU A 231 12.47 -13.26 7.46
C GLU A 231 11.95 -14.21 8.55
N LYS A 232 12.81 -15.09 9.08
CA LYS A 232 12.43 -16.00 10.17
C LYS A 232 12.18 -15.20 11.44
N ILE A 233 10.97 -15.33 12.00
CA ILE A 233 10.61 -14.66 13.25
C ILE A 233 11.33 -15.37 14.40
N GLN A 234 12.06 -14.61 15.20
CA GLN A 234 12.78 -15.09 16.39
C GLN A 234 12.11 -14.63 17.69
N ASP A 235 11.46 -13.47 17.66
CA ASP A 235 10.76 -12.90 18.82
C ASP A 235 9.63 -11.93 18.40
N ILE A 236 8.70 -11.64 19.30
CA ILE A 236 7.59 -10.70 19.12
C ILE A 236 7.60 -9.66 20.24
N VAL A 237 7.78 -8.40 19.88
CA VAL A 237 7.81 -7.29 20.85
C VAL A 237 6.55 -6.44 20.73
N GLN A 238 5.87 -6.17 21.84
CA GLN A 238 4.82 -5.14 21.90
C GLN A 238 5.45 -3.80 22.29
N PRO A 239 5.35 -2.75 21.45
CA PRO A 239 5.82 -1.43 21.83
C PRO A 239 4.91 -0.81 22.90
N SER A 240 5.48 -0.52 24.07
CA SER A 240 4.76 0.11 25.19
C SER A 240 4.41 1.57 24.85
N VAL A 241 3.14 1.86 24.59
CA VAL A 241 2.64 3.23 24.48
C VAL A 241 2.74 3.94 25.82
N HIS A 242 3.73 4.82 25.99
CA HIS A 242 3.75 5.75 27.11
C HIS A 242 2.66 6.81 26.88
N ALA A 243 1.61 6.76 27.69
CA ALA A 243 0.50 7.70 27.69
C ALA A 243 1.01 9.15 27.79
N ARG A 244 0.68 9.97 26.80
CA ARG A 244 0.80 11.43 26.92
C ARG A 244 -0.31 11.91 27.85
N ASN A 245 0.04 12.20 29.10
CA ASN A 245 -0.84 12.89 30.04
C ASN A 245 -1.19 14.28 29.49
N GLY A 246 -2.41 14.43 28.99
CA GLY A 246 -3.08 15.72 28.80
C GLY A 246 -4.27 15.78 29.73
N SER A 247 -4.03 16.09 31.01
CA SER A 247 -5.12 16.41 31.95
C SER A 247 -5.59 17.84 31.69
N SER A 248 -6.84 17.94 31.30
CA SER A 248 -7.66 19.15 31.18
C SER A 248 -7.74 19.94 32.49
N ASP A 249 -7.53 21.26 32.37
CA ASP A 249 -8.00 22.26 33.34
C ASP A 249 -9.53 22.25 33.41
N ALA A 250 -10.08 22.06 34.61
CA ALA A 250 -11.23 22.79 35.17
C ALA A 250 -11.74 22.07 36.45
N GLY A 251 -11.54 22.69 37.62
CA GLY A 251 -12.25 22.30 38.84
C GLY A 251 -11.56 22.63 40.17
N SER A 252 -11.44 23.91 40.52
CA SER A 252 -11.33 24.33 41.94
C SER A 252 -12.69 24.18 42.65
N PRO A 253 -12.81 24.34 43.99
CA PRO A 253 -11.89 24.04 45.09
C PRO A 253 -12.56 23.09 46.13
N ASN A 254 -11.78 22.45 47.00
CA ASN A 254 -12.30 22.13 48.34
C ASN A 254 -11.15 21.96 49.34
N HIS A 255 -10.94 23.00 50.13
CA HIS A 255 -10.18 22.96 51.38
C HIS A 255 -11.10 22.47 52.50
N SER A 256 -10.66 21.45 53.25
CA SER A 256 -10.85 21.23 54.70
C SER A 256 -10.63 19.75 55.06
N PRO A 257 -10.33 19.41 56.32
CA PRO A 257 -9.38 19.99 57.27
C PRO A 257 -8.40 18.91 57.80
N ALA A 258 -7.36 19.30 58.52
CA ALA A 258 -6.48 18.40 59.27
C ALA A 258 -6.26 18.98 60.69
N PRO A 259 -5.79 18.21 61.68
CA PRO A 259 -6.63 17.65 62.73
C PRO A 259 -6.37 18.26 64.12
N ASP A 260 -7.30 18.01 65.03
CA ASP A 260 -7.20 18.29 66.47
C ASP A 260 -6.16 17.36 67.15
N PRO A 261 -5.36 17.87 68.10
CA PRO A 261 -5.44 17.28 69.43
C PRO A 261 -5.30 18.29 70.59
N SER A 262 -6.41 18.45 71.32
CA SER A 262 -6.58 18.33 72.79
C SER A 262 -5.75 19.17 73.77
N SER A 263 -6.49 19.65 74.80
CA SER A 263 -6.13 20.05 76.18
C SER A 263 -5.51 21.44 76.39
N THR A 264 -6.22 22.41 76.98
CA THR A 264 -6.40 22.64 78.45
C THR A 264 -5.04 22.68 79.15
N VAL A 265 -4.51 23.82 79.59
CA VAL A 265 -4.97 24.80 80.60
C VAL A 265 -4.35 26.16 80.28
#